data_AF-L0DC89-F1
#
_entry.id   AF-L0DC89-F1
#
_cell.length_a   1.000
_cell.length_b   1.000
_cell.length_c   1.000
_cell.angle_alpha   90.00
_cell.angle_beta   90.00
_cell.angle_gamma   90.00
#
_symmetry.space_group_name_H-M   'P 1'
#
loop_
_entity.id
_entity.type
_entity.pdbx_description
1 polymer ?
#
loop_
_entity_poly.entity_id
_entity_poly.type
_entity_poly.pdbx_seq_one_letter_code
_entity_poly.pdbx_strand_id
1 'polypeptide(L)'
;MPPESRRTKDATPAVTESSCPSPGVPWQIWIAVIFLGLEGIGNLLSIPAQPAAATWLAAKILFITGLILGWRLVFIWFLAEGGLHVLAFSMQAPFIAFLNLVLVLLVVSARRYFFPELGRGSPTAGAKKQTSGTFAPEFKEVDRCALDDCFR
;
A
#
# COMPACT_ATOMS: atom_id res chain seq x y z
N MET A 1 47.57 -6.13 -50.98
CA MET A 1 46.16 -5.99 -50.56
C MET A 1 46.13 -5.90 -49.04
N PRO A 2 45.79 -4.74 -48.44
CA PRO A 2 45.69 -4.62 -47.00
C PRO A 2 44.29 -5.07 -46.50
N PRO A 3 44.18 -5.60 -45.28
CA PRO A 3 42.93 -6.12 -44.74
C PRO A 3 41.97 -5.02 -44.28
N GLU A 4 40.70 -5.32 -44.53
CA GLU A 4 39.50 -4.51 -44.32
C GLU A 4 39.25 -4.19 -42.84
N SER A 5 39.24 -2.89 -42.52
CA SER A 5 38.95 -2.35 -41.20
C SER A 5 37.47 -2.55 -40.86
N ARG A 6 37.19 -3.62 -40.09
CA ARG A 6 35.87 -3.97 -39.61
C ARG A 6 35.50 -3.06 -38.41
N ARG A 7 34.95 -1.89 -38.72
CA ARG A 7 34.36 -0.95 -37.76
C ARG A 7 33.16 -1.61 -37.06
N THR A 8 33.39 -2.15 -35.86
CA THR A 8 32.33 -2.62 -34.97
C THR A 8 31.52 -1.41 -34.52
N LYS A 9 30.28 -1.35 -35.00
CA LYS A 9 29.26 -0.40 -34.60
C LYS A 9 28.87 -0.81 -33.18
N ASP A 10 29.38 -0.08 -32.18
CA ASP A 10 29.04 -0.29 -30.78
C ASP A 10 27.53 -0.23 -30.64
N ALA A 11 26.92 -1.41 -30.49
CA ALA A 11 25.52 -1.55 -30.18
C ALA A 11 25.38 -1.18 -28.70
N THR A 12 25.10 0.10 -28.44
CA THR A 12 24.65 0.57 -27.13
C THR A 12 23.50 -0.33 -26.70
N PRO A 13 23.66 -1.18 -25.67
CA PRO A 13 22.58 -2.03 -25.23
C PRO A 13 21.46 -1.10 -24.76
N ALA A 14 20.33 -1.16 -25.44
CA ALA A 14 19.12 -0.49 -25.01
C ALA A 14 18.86 -0.98 -23.58
N VAL A 15 19.05 -0.09 -22.61
CA VAL A 15 18.69 -0.31 -21.23
C VAL A 15 17.17 -0.42 -21.25
N THR A 16 16.68 -1.66 -21.35
CA THR A 16 15.28 -1.98 -21.17
C THR A 16 14.96 -1.62 -19.74
N GLU A 17 14.36 -0.45 -19.54
CA GLU A 17 13.84 -0.01 -18.25
C GLU A 17 12.93 -1.12 -17.72
N SER A 18 13.47 -1.91 -16.80
CA SER A 18 12.73 -2.93 -16.08
C SER A 18 11.64 -2.21 -15.32
N SER A 19 10.43 -2.21 -15.89
CA SER A 19 9.25 -1.65 -15.27
C SER A 19 9.03 -2.43 -13.98
N CYS A 20 9.42 -1.86 -12.84
CA CYS A 20 9.12 -2.46 -11.55
C CYS A 20 7.61 -2.68 -11.50
N PRO A 21 7.12 -3.93 -11.36
CA PRO A 21 5.70 -4.17 -11.22
C PRO A 21 5.23 -3.41 -9.98
N SER A 22 4.47 -2.34 -10.19
CA SER A 22 3.90 -1.57 -9.09
C SER A 22 3.00 -2.54 -8.31
N PRO A 23 3.27 -2.81 -7.02
CA PRO A 23 2.44 -3.71 -6.25
C PRO A 23 1.04 -3.12 -6.18
N GLY A 24 0.12 -3.69 -6.95
CA GLY A 24 -1.26 -3.23 -7.03
C GLY A 24 -1.94 -3.29 -5.66
N VAL A 25 -2.92 -2.41 -5.46
CA VAL A 25 -3.74 -2.39 -4.24
C VAL A 25 -4.48 -3.74 -4.12
N PRO A 26 -4.39 -4.45 -2.98
CA PRO A 26 -5.04 -5.73 -2.80
C PRO A 26 -6.57 -5.62 -2.94
N TRP A 27 -7.20 -6.63 -3.57
CA TRP A 27 -8.64 -6.63 -3.87
C TRP A 27 -9.54 -6.49 -2.63
N GLN A 28 -9.07 -6.89 -1.44
CA GLN A 28 -9.78 -6.71 -0.17
C GLN A 28 -10.01 -5.23 0.16
N ILE A 29 -9.04 -4.36 -0.15
CA ILE A 29 -9.18 -2.92 0.04
C ILE A 29 -10.22 -2.37 -0.92
N TRP A 30 -10.27 -2.84 -2.17
CA TRP A 30 -11.30 -2.43 -3.13
C TRP A 30 -12.72 -2.76 -2.65
N ILE A 31 -12.92 -3.93 -2.04
CA ILE A 31 -14.23 -4.27 -1.44
C ILE A 31 -14.57 -3.31 -0.30
N ALA A 32 -13.62 -3.02 0.58
CA ALA A 32 -13.84 -2.06 1.66
C ALA A 32 -14.23 -0.68 1.11
N VAL A 33 -13.54 -0.21 0.06
CA VAL A 33 -13.83 1.06 -0.62
C VAL A 33 -15.23 1.07 -1.23
N ILE A 34 -15.64 0.00 -1.90
CA ILE A 34 -16.99 -0.10 -2.49
C ILE A 34 -18.06 -0.05 -1.39
N PHE A 35 -17.89 -0.80 -0.30
CA PHE A 35 -18.84 -0.80 0.81
C PHE A 35 -18.93 0.57 1.48
N LEU A 36 -17.80 1.22 1.77
CA LEU A 36 -17.78 2.58 2.32
C LEU A 36 -18.41 3.59 1.35
N GLY A 37 -18.20 3.43 0.05
CA GLY A 37 -18.79 4.27 -0.99
C GLY A 37 -20.31 4.15 -1.02
N LEU A 38 -20.84 2.92 -1.00
CA LEU A 38 -22.29 2.66 -0.95
C LEU A 38 -22.93 3.26 0.31
N GLU A 39 -22.29 3.10 1.46
CA GLU A 39 -22.74 3.71 2.71
C GLU A 39 -22.65 5.25 2.65
N GLY A 40 -21.63 5.78 1.96
CA GLY A 40 -21.44 7.20 1.72
C GLY A 40 -22.55 7.82 0.86
N ILE A 41 -23.12 7.08 -0.10
CA ILE A 41 -24.27 7.54 -0.89
C ILE A 41 -25.48 7.78 0.01
N GLY A 42 -25.75 6.88 0.95
CA GLY A 42 -26.82 7.07 1.94
C GLY A 42 -26.64 8.35 2.76
N ASN A 43 -25.40 8.62 3.18
CA ASN A 43 -25.06 9.85 3.89
C ASN A 43 -25.22 11.10 3.03
N LEU A 44 -24.83 11.04 1.74
CA LEU A 44 -24.95 12.16 0.82
C LEU A 44 -26.42 12.60 0.67
N LEU A 45 -27.33 11.63 0.60
CA LEU A 45 -28.77 11.88 0.50
C LEU A 45 -29.36 12.45 1.80
N SER A 46 -28.74 12.20 2.96
CA SER A 46 -29.22 12.71 4.25
C SER A 46 -28.69 14.11 4.62
N ILE A 47 -27.70 14.64 3.89
CA ILE A 47 -27.11 15.98 4.14
C ILE A 47 -28.15 17.10 4.30
N PRO A 48 -29.19 17.22 3.45
CA PRO A 48 -30.16 18.31 3.59
C PRO A 48 -30.92 18.29 4.92
N ALA A 49 -31.12 17.10 5.50
CA ALA A 49 -31.82 16.92 6.77
C ALA A 49 -30.86 16.94 7.97
N GLN A 50 -29.62 16.49 7.77
CA GLN A 50 -28.63 16.30 8.83
C GLN A 50 -27.26 16.78 8.35
N PRO A 51 -26.86 18.04 8.61
CA PRO A 51 -25.57 18.57 8.15
C PRO A 51 -24.36 17.82 8.75
N ALA A 52 -24.54 17.15 9.89
CA ALA A 52 -23.54 16.23 10.45
C ALA A 52 -23.20 15.05 9.52
N ALA A 53 -24.08 14.70 8.56
CA ALA A 53 -23.79 13.69 7.55
C ALA A 53 -22.67 14.13 6.59
N ALA A 54 -22.46 15.43 6.38
CA ALA A 54 -21.41 15.95 5.51
C ALA A 54 -20.02 15.78 6.13
N THR A 55 -19.87 16.04 7.42
CA THR A 55 -18.60 15.79 8.15
C THR A 55 -18.30 14.29 8.21
N TRP A 56 -19.34 13.48 8.40
CA TRP A 56 -19.22 12.02 8.37
C TRP A 56 -18.80 11.49 6.99
N LEU A 57 -19.35 12.04 5.91
CA LEU A 57 -18.94 11.71 4.54
C LEU A 57 -17.48 12.11 4.28
N ALA A 58 -17.07 13.31 4.71
CA ALA A 58 -15.68 13.76 4.56
C ALA A 58 -14.69 12.84 5.28
N ALA A 59 -15.04 12.37 6.48
CA ALA A 59 -14.24 11.39 7.22
C ALA A 59 -14.10 10.06 6.44
N LYS A 60 -15.20 9.55 5.85
CA LYS A 60 -15.15 8.34 5.01
C LYS A 60 -14.26 8.50 3.78
N ILE A 61 -14.32 9.65 3.12
CA ILE A 61 -13.46 9.94 1.98
C ILE A 61 -11.99 9.94 2.42
N LEU A 62 -11.67 10.57 3.54
CA LEU A 62 -10.31 10.57 4.12
C LEU A 62 -9.84 9.14 4.45
N PHE A 63 -10.73 8.29 4.97
CA PHE A 63 -10.44 6.87 5.20
C PHE A 63 -10.15 6.12 3.91
N ILE A 64 -10.99 6.28 2.88
CA ILE A 64 -10.77 5.66 1.56
C ILE A 64 -9.42 6.10 0.98
N THR A 65 -9.13 7.40 0.99
CA THR A 65 -7.87 7.94 0.48
C THR A 65 -6.67 7.40 1.28
N GLY A 66 -6.74 7.39 2.61
CA GLY A 66 -5.66 6.86 3.44
C GLY A 66 -5.47 5.35 3.28
N LEU A 67 -6.53 4.57 3.06
CA LEU A 67 -6.42 3.14 2.75
C LEU A 67 -5.75 2.87 1.39
N ILE A 68 -6.09 3.66 0.37
CA ILE A 68 -5.49 3.54 -0.97
C ILE A 68 -4.02 3.98 -0.95
N LEU A 69 -3.69 5.02 -0.19
CA LEU A 69 -2.32 5.55 -0.07
C LEU A 69 -1.44 4.76 0.90
N GLY A 70 -1.99 3.81 1.67
CA GLY A 70 -1.19 3.00 2.61
C GLY A 70 -0.96 3.65 3.98
N TRP A 71 -1.69 4.70 4.35
CA TRP A 71 -1.46 5.46 5.58
C TRP A 71 -1.74 4.62 6.84
N ARG A 72 -0.67 4.25 7.56
CA ARG A 72 -0.73 3.42 8.78
C ARG A 72 -1.64 4.00 9.88
N LEU A 73 -1.59 5.32 10.08
CA LEU A 73 -2.44 5.97 11.09
C LEU A 73 -3.93 5.84 10.74
N VAL A 74 -4.28 6.04 9.47
CA VAL A 74 -5.66 5.91 8.99
C VAL A 74 -6.15 4.48 9.15
N PHE A 75 -5.29 3.50 8.87
CA PHE A 75 -5.61 2.09 9.09
C PHE A 75 -5.97 1.80 10.56
N ILE A 76 -5.19 2.31 11.52
CA ILE A 76 -5.45 2.10 12.96
C ILE A 76 -6.75 2.79 13.37
N TRP A 77 -6.95 4.04 12.94
CA TRP A 77 -8.18 4.77 13.20
C TRP A 77 -9.42 4.06 12.64
N PHE A 78 -9.31 3.49 11.44
CA PHE A 78 -10.40 2.74 10.81
C PHE A 78 -10.75 1.50 11.62
N LEU A 79 -9.76 0.78 12.13
CA LEU A 79 -9.99 -0.39 12.97
C LEU A 79 -10.67 -0.04 14.29
N ALA A 80 -10.25 1.07 14.92
CA ALA A 80 -10.87 1.55 16.15
C ALA A 80 -12.35 1.92 15.91
N GLU A 81 -12.62 2.72 14.88
CA GLU A 81 -13.97 3.17 14.56
C GLU A 81 -14.87 2.01 14.11
N GLY A 82 -14.36 1.14 13.23
CA GLY A 82 -15.09 -0.06 12.80
C GLY A 82 -15.43 -0.98 13.98
N GLY A 83 -14.49 -1.18 14.91
CA GLY A 83 -14.73 -1.95 16.14
C GLY A 83 -15.79 -1.31 17.04
N LEU A 84 -15.73 0.02 17.23
CA LEU A 84 -16.72 0.78 17.99
C LEU A 84 -18.12 0.65 17.36
N HIS A 85 -18.22 0.74 16.03
CA HIS A 85 -19.46 0.56 15.28
C HIS A 85 -20.04 -0.84 15.46
N VAL A 86 -19.23 -1.89 15.40
CA VAL A 86 -19.69 -3.27 15.68
C VAL A 86 -20.30 -3.36 17.07
N LEU A 87 -19.64 -2.79 18.09
CA LEU A 87 -20.14 -2.79 19.47
C LEU A 87 -21.45 -1.99 19.60
N ALA A 88 -21.49 -0.78 19.05
CA ALA A 88 -22.65 0.11 19.13
C ALA A 88 -23.89 -0.50 18.47
N PHE A 89 -23.73 -1.11 17.30
CA PHE A 89 -24.85 -1.69 16.55
C PHE A 89 -25.19 -3.13 16.93
N SER A 90 -24.39 -3.79 17.79
CA SER A 90 -24.57 -5.20 18.15
C SER A 90 -25.97 -5.52 18.69
N MET A 91 -26.55 -4.61 19.49
CA MET A 91 -27.88 -4.80 20.09
C MET A 91 -29.03 -4.22 19.26
N GLN A 92 -28.78 -3.16 18.47
CA GLN A 92 -29.83 -2.42 17.77
C GLN A 92 -30.06 -2.91 16.34
N ALA A 93 -28.98 -3.28 15.64
CA ALA A 93 -29.01 -3.65 14.24
C ALA A 93 -27.94 -4.72 13.96
N PRO A 94 -28.18 -5.98 14.37
CA PRO A 94 -27.17 -7.04 14.32
C PRO A 94 -26.66 -7.33 12.90
N PHE A 95 -27.50 -7.12 11.88
CA PHE A 95 -27.08 -7.23 10.49
C PHE A 95 -26.05 -6.15 10.09
N ILE A 96 -26.25 -4.91 10.52
CA ILE A 96 -25.31 -3.81 10.27
C ILE A 96 -24.01 -4.05 11.05
N ALA A 97 -24.12 -4.51 12.30
CA ALA A 97 -22.97 -4.89 13.10
C ALA A 97 -22.16 -6.01 12.43
N PHE A 98 -22.83 -7.02 11.86
CA PHE A 98 -22.18 -8.09 11.10
C PHE A 98 -21.43 -7.56 9.86
N LEU A 99 -22.03 -6.65 9.09
CA LEU A 99 -21.35 -6.03 7.94
C LEU A 99 -20.10 -5.25 8.37
N ASN A 100 -20.19 -4.47 9.44
CA ASN A 100 -19.04 -3.75 10.00
C ASN A 100 -17.95 -4.72 10.48
N LEU A 101 -18.34 -5.85 11.08
CA LEU A 101 -17.40 -6.89 11.51
C LEU A 101 -16.65 -7.50 10.32
N VAL A 102 -17.37 -7.81 9.23
CA VAL A 102 -16.76 -8.33 7.99
C VAL A 102 -15.77 -7.32 7.40
N LEU A 103 -16.13 -6.03 7.38
CA LEU A 103 -15.25 -4.93 6.96
C LEU A 103 -13.97 -4.87 7.81
N VAL A 104 -14.11 -4.88 9.13
CA VAL A 104 -12.98 -4.89 10.07
C VAL A 104 -12.07 -6.09 9.80
N LEU A 105 -12.63 -7.30 9.66
CA LEU A 105 -11.85 -8.51 9.40
C LEU A 105 -11.12 -8.46 8.05
N LEU A 106 -11.77 -7.97 7.00
CA LEU A 106 -11.16 -7.76 5.69
C LEU A 106 -9.96 -6.80 5.78
N VAL A 107 -10.13 -5.68 6.47
CA VAL A 107 -9.05 -4.70 6.64
C VAL A 107 -7.92 -5.26 7.52
N VAL A 108 -8.23 -5.96 8.62
CA VAL A 108 -7.21 -6.68 9.41
C VAL A 108 -6.46 -7.71 8.55
N SER A 109 -7.13 -8.41 7.64
CA SER A 109 -6.48 -9.38 6.75
C SER A 109 -5.44 -8.71 5.83
N ALA A 110 -5.68 -7.45 5.46
CA ALA A 110 -4.77 -6.62 4.67
C ALA A 110 -3.63 -6.01 5.50
N ARG A 111 -3.50 -6.31 6.81
CA ARG A 111 -2.44 -5.74 7.68
C ARG A 111 -1.02 -5.87 7.11
N ARG A 112 -0.74 -6.96 6.37
CA ARG A 112 0.59 -7.20 5.77
C ARG A 112 0.95 -6.18 4.70
N TYR A 113 -0.04 -5.55 4.08
CA TYR A 113 0.14 -4.47 3.13
C TYR A 113 0.62 -3.19 3.83
N PHE A 114 0.00 -2.84 4.96
CA PHE A 114 0.32 -1.62 5.73
C PHE A 114 1.58 -1.76 6.61
N PHE A 115 1.85 -2.98 7.09
CA PHE A 115 3.00 -3.32 7.92
C PHE A 115 3.79 -4.45 7.27
N PRO A 116 4.58 -4.15 6.21
CA PRO A 116 5.52 -5.13 5.69
C PRO A 116 6.46 -5.55 6.82
N GLU A 117 6.55 -6.87 7.08
CA GLU A 117 7.44 -7.41 8.12
C GLU A 117 8.89 -6.99 7.77
N LEU A 118 9.39 -5.95 8.45
CA LEU A 118 10.73 -5.34 8.25
C LEU A 118 11.92 -6.29 8.50
N GLY A 119 11.70 -7.59 8.69
CA GLY A 119 12.73 -8.43 9.30
C GLY A 119 12.50 -9.92 9.25
N ARG A 120 11.79 -10.46 8.26
CA ARG A 120 12.03 -11.87 7.91
C ARG A 120 13.27 -11.93 7.04
N GLY A 121 14.42 -11.67 7.67
CA GLY A 121 15.73 -11.82 7.05
C GLY A 121 15.75 -13.15 6.33
N SER A 122 15.85 -13.09 5.00
CA SER A 122 15.92 -14.26 4.16
C SER A 122 17.01 -15.16 4.77
N PRO A 123 16.71 -16.38 5.26
CA PRO A 123 17.73 -17.33 5.65
C PRO A 123 18.38 -17.90 4.39
N THR A 124 18.81 -17.04 3.47
CA THR A 124 19.92 -17.33 2.57
C THR A 124 21.19 -16.97 3.33
N ALA A 125 21.41 -17.70 4.42
CA ALA A 125 22.74 -18.06 4.88
C ALA A 125 23.39 -18.90 3.77
N GLY A 126 23.80 -18.20 2.71
CA GLY A 126 24.82 -18.66 1.78
C GLY A 126 26.13 -18.70 2.55
N ALA A 127 26.29 -19.72 3.38
CA ALA A 127 27.59 -20.14 3.87
C ALA A 127 28.38 -20.75 2.70
N LYS A 128 28.83 -19.93 1.75
CA LYS A 128 29.93 -20.30 0.82
C LYS A 128 30.82 -19.09 0.53
N LYS A 129 31.89 -19.03 1.33
CA LYS A 129 33.25 -18.51 1.06
C LYS A 129 33.35 -17.22 0.23
N GLN A 130 33.52 -16.15 0.98
CA GLN A 130 34.20 -14.92 0.59
C GLN A 130 35.65 -15.25 0.16
N THR A 131 35.89 -15.36 -1.15
CA THR A 131 37.24 -15.30 -1.72
C THR A 131 37.67 -13.84 -1.79
N SER A 132 38.67 -13.53 -0.96
CA SER A 132 39.39 -12.27 -0.89
C SER A 132 39.84 -11.78 -2.28
N GLY A 133 39.37 -10.61 -2.69
CA GLY A 133 39.75 -9.95 -3.93
C GLY A 133 39.62 -8.43 -3.80
N THR A 134 40.75 -7.81 -3.50
CA THR A 134 41.17 -6.42 -3.77
C THR A 134 40.11 -5.31 -3.78
N PHE A 135 40.20 -4.50 -2.73
CA PHE A 135 39.50 -3.25 -2.48
C PHE A 135 39.90 -2.16 -3.49
N ALA A 136 38.92 -1.61 -4.22
CA ALA A 136 39.05 -0.31 -4.90
C ALA A 136 37.85 0.56 -4.48
N PRO A 137 38.07 1.77 -3.92
CA PRO A 137 36.98 2.64 -3.51
C PRO A 137 36.42 3.41 -4.72
N GLU A 138 35.35 2.91 -5.34
CA GLU A 138 34.50 3.70 -6.24
C GLU A 138 33.43 4.40 -5.39
N PHE A 139 33.65 5.69 -5.13
CA PHE A 139 32.66 6.59 -4.55
C PHE A 139 31.50 6.74 -5.55
N LYS A 140 30.41 5.99 -5.36
CA LYS A 140 29.18 6.16 -6.13
C LYS A 140 28.12 6.85 -5.29
N GLU A 141 27.93 8.12 -5.64
CA GLU A 141 26.64 8.77 -5.83
C GLU A 141 25.51 8.34 -4.89
N VAL A 142 25.43 9.10 -3.80
CA VAL A 142 24.37 9.17 -2.80
C VAL A 142 22.97 8.99 -3.40
N ASP A 143 22.35 7.88 -3.02
CA ASP A 143 20.97 7.49 -3.21
C ASP A 143 19.97 8.64 -2.96
N ARG A 144 19.46 9.25 -4.04
CA ARG A 144 18.28 10.12 -3.99
C ARG A 144 16.95 9.36 -3.95
N CYS A 145 16.94 8.04 -4.14
CA CYS A 145 15.70 7.26 -4.11
C CYS A 145 15.20 6.94 -2.70
N ALA A 146 16.03 7.07 -1.66
CA ALA A 146 15.66 6.67 -0.30
C ALA A 146 14.77 7.69 0.44
N LEU A 147 14.57 8.89 -0.09
CA LEU A 147 13.85 9.96 0.61
C LEU A 147 12.34 10.02 0.29
N ASP A 148 11.90 9.39 -0.81
CA ASP A 148 10.47 9.26 -1.16
C ASP A 148 9.79 8.06 -0.46
N ASP A 149 10.54 7.13 0.12
CA ASP A 149 10.00 5.96 0.84
C ASP A 149 9.61 6.26 2.30
N CYS A 150 9.92 7.44 2.83
CA CYS A 150 9.61 7.80 4.22
C CYS A 150 8.17 8.32 4.43
N PHE A 151 7.42 8.62 3.38
CA PHE A 151 6.09 9.24 3.47
C PHE A 151 4.95 8.50 2.75
N ARG A 152 5.17 7.26 2.27
CA ARG A 152 4.09 6.37 1.80
C ARG A 152 3.62 5.43 2.90
#